data_AF-A0A256FLD8-F1
#
_entry.id   AF-A0A256FLD8-F1
#
_cell.length_a   1.000
_cell.length_b   1.000
_cell.length_c   1.000
_cell.angle_alpha   90.00
_cell.angle_beta   90.00
_cell.angle_gamma   90.00
#
_symmetry.space_group_name_H-M   'P 1'
#
loop_
_entity.id
_entity.type
_entity.pdbx_description
1 polymer ?
#
loop_
_entity_poly.entity_id
_entity_poly.type
_entity_poly.pdbx_seq_one_letter_code
_entity_poly.pdbx_strand_id
1 'polypeptide(L)' 'MITEFTKDTLFKPVATRNESQKSRTDVAVKTILNEEKCANSAKTERLRAARIARDLAA' A
#
# COMPACT_ATOMS: atom_id res chain seq x y z
N MET A 1 -18.60 -15.43 -33.43
CA MET A 1 -19.47 -14.31 -33.83
C MET A 1 -20.62 -14.32 -32.84
N ILE A 2 -20.73 -13.32 -31.95
CA ILE A 2 -21.83 -13.28 -30.98
C ILE A 2 -23.04 -12.75 -31.75
N THR A 3 -24.03 -13.60 -31.98
CA THR A 3 -25.10 -13.40 -32.96
C THR A 3 -26.39 -12.83 -32.37
N GLU A 4 -26.44 -12.49 -31.08
CA GLU A 4 -27.63 -11.91 -30.46
C GLU A 4 -27.30 -10.78 -29.49
N PHE A 5 -27.81 -9.58 -29.80
CA PHE A 5 -27.74 -8.39 -28.96
C PHE A 5 -28.94 -8.38 -27.99
N THR A 6 -28.79 -9.05 -26.86
CA THR A 6 -29.74 -8.99 -25.74
C THR A 6 -29.35 -7.85 -24.78
N LYS A 7 -30.25 -7.48 -23.86
CA LYS A 7 -29.98 -6.41 -22.86
C LYS A 7 -28.66 -6.64 -22.10
N ASP A 8 -28.30 -7.91 -21.93
CA ASP A 8 -27.11 -8.35 -21.18
C ASP A 8 -25.83 -8.40 -22.03
N THR A 9 -25.93 -8.41 -23.37
CA THR A 9 -24.78 -8.43 -24.29
C THR A 9 -24.55 -7.10 -25.00
N LEU A 10 -25.48 -6.14 -24.86
CA LEU A 10 -25.40 -4.81 -25.47
C LEU A 10 -24.22 -3.97 -24.96
N PHE A 11 -23.84 -4.17 -23.70
CA PHE A 11 -22.77 -3.43 -23.06
C PHE A 11 -21.64 -4.37 -22.66
N LYS A 12 -20.41 -3.84 -22.68
CA LYS A 12 -19.25 -4.57 -22.13
C LYS A 12 -19.59 -5.00 -20.70
N PRO A 13 -19.37 -6.27 -20.31
CA PRO A 13 -19.61 -6.72 -18.95
C PRO A 13 -18.94 -5.73 -18.00
N VAL A 14 -19.70 -5.27 -17.01
CA VAL A 14 -19.16 -4.41 -15.97
C VAL A 14 -18.12 -5.25 -15.25
N ALA A 15 -16.85 -5.09 -15.63
CA ALA A 15 -15.73 -5.65 -14.89
C ALA A 15 -15.94 -5.21 -13.44
N THR A 16 -15.85 -6.15 -12.52
CA THR A 16 -16.04 -6.03 -11.07
C THR A 16 -15.18 -4.90 -10.50
N ARG A 17 -15.57 -3.64 -10.72
CA ARG A 17 -14.81 -2.43 -10.38
C ARG A 17 -14.46 -2.38 -8.90
N ASN A 18 -15.30 -3.02 -8.07
CA ASN A 18 -15.13 -3.16 -6.63
C ASN A 18 -13.86 -3.95 -6.25
N GLU A 19 -13.46 -4.96 -7.03
CA GLU A 19 -12.21 -5.68 -6.78
C GLU A 19 -11.00 -4.78 -7.07
N SER A 20 -11.07 -3.96 -8.12
CA SER A 20 -9.99 -3.04 -8.48
C SER A 20 -9.79 -1.90 -7.46
N GLN A 21 -10.87 -1.37 -6.88
CA GLN A 21 -10.76 -0.30 -5.89
C GLN A 21 -10.30 -0.81 -4.53
N LYS A 22 -10.86 -1.93 -4.04
CA LYS A 22 -10.42 -2.58 -2.80
C LYS A 22 -8.94 -2.96 -2.88
N SER A 23 -8.52 -3.55 -4.00
CA SER A 23 -7.12 -3.89 -4.23
C SER A 23 -6.20 -2.67 -4.16
N ARG A 24 -6.59 -1.53 -4.74
CA ARG A 24 -5.81 -0.28 -4.69
C ARG A 24 -5.70 0.26 -3.26
N THR A 25 -6.80 0.25 -2.50
CA THR A 25 -6.79 0.68 -1.11
C THR A 25 -5.91 -0.23 -0.25
N ASP A 26 -5.98 -1.55 -0.42
CA ASP A 26 -5.16 -2.51 0.33
C ASP A 26 -3.66 -2.31 0.06
N VAL A 27 -3.28 -2.05 -1.20
CA VAL A 27 -1.90 -1.73 -1.56
C VAL A 27 -1.45 -0.41 -0.93
N ALA A 28 -2.30 0.63 -0.97
CA ALA A 28 -1.99 1.91 -0.36
C ALA A 28 -1.80 1.79 1.16
N VAL A 29 -2.70 1.06 1.85
CA VAL A 29 -2.60 0.81 3.30
C VAL A 29 -1.29 0.11 3.64
N LYS A 30 -0.93 -0.95 2.91
CA LYS A 30 0.35 -1.66 3.14
C LYS A 30 1.56 -0.76 2.93
N THR A 31 1.51 0.09 1.91
CA THR A 31 2.59 1.03 1.60
C THR A 31 2.77 2.04 2.73
N ILE A 32 1.69 2.68 3.18
CA ILE A 32 1.70 3.64 4.29
C ILE A 32 2.25 3.00 5.57
N LEU A 33 1.75 1.82 5.94
CA LEU A 33 2.23 1.12 7.13
C LEU A 33 3.73 0.81 7.07
N ASN A 34 4.23 0.44 5.90
CA ASN A 34 5.64 0.18 5.71
C ASN A 34 6.49 1.45 5.81
N GLU A 35 6.05 2.54 5.20
CA GLU A 35 6.73 3.85 5.27
C GLU A 35 6.84 4.36 6.71
N GLU A 36 5.74 4.30 7.47
CA GLU A 36 5.71 4.70 8.88
C GLU A 36 6.67 3.85 9.74
N LYS A 37 6.71 2.53 9.48
CA LYS A 37 7.64 1.62 10.17
C LYS A 37 9.09 1.94 9.81
N CYS A 38 9.39 2.23 8.54
CA CYS A 38 10.72 2.63 8.09
C CYS A 38 11.16 3.96 8.73
N ALA A 39 10.28 4.96 8.78
CA ALA A 39 10.58 6.24 9.41
C ALA A 39 10.88 6.08 10.92
N ASN A 40 10.07 5.27 11.63
CA ASN A 40 10.27 5.00 13.05
C ASN A 40 11.55 4.24 13.35
N SER A 41 11.88 3.23 12.53
CA SER A 41 13.13 2.47 12.68
C SER A 41 14.36 3.35 12.43
N ALA A 42 14.36 4.14 11.36
CA ALA A 42 15.44 5.09 11.07
C ALA A 42 15.65 6.11 12.20
N LYS A 43 14.56 6.67 12.74
CA LYS A 43 14.64 7.57 13.90
C LYS A 43 15.24 6.86 15.12
N THR A 44 14.81 5.63 15.39
CA THR A 44 15.29 4.84 16.52
C THR A 44 16.78 4.53 16.40
N GLU A 45 17.24 4.13 15.21
CA GLU A 45 18.65 3.89 14.94
C GLU A 45 19.49 5.15 15.13
N ARG A 46 19.03 6.30 14.63
CA ARG A 46 19.70 7.59 14.83
C ARG A 46 19.86 7.92 16.31
N LEU A 47 18.78 7.77 17.09
CA LEU A 47 18.80 8.05 18.53
C LEU A 47 19.68 7.05 19.29
N ARG A 48 19.65 5.77 18.91
CA ARG A 48 20.51 4.74 19.48
C ARG A 48 21.99 5.04 19.22
N ALA A 49 22.35 5.40 17.99
CA ALA A 49 23.71 5.79 17.64
C ALA A 49 24.18 7.01 18.45
N ALA A 50 23.34 8.04 18.58
CA ALA A 50 23.64 9.22 19.39
C ALA A 50 23.84 8.87 20.87
N ARG A 51 23.04 7.95 21.42
CA ARG A 51 23.18 7.50 22.81
C ARG A 51 24.48 6.74 23.03
N ILE A 52 24.82 5.80 22.15
CA ILE A 52 26.09 5.06 22.22
C ILE A 52 27.27 6.03 22.15
N ALA A 53 27.26 6.98 21.22
CA ALA A 53 28.34 7.97 21.09
C ALA A 53 28.51 8.81 22.36
N ARG A 54 27.40 9.21 22.99
CA ARG A 54 27.43 9.93 24.27
C ARG A 54 27.98 9.06 25.40
N ASP A 55 27.51 7.83 25.51
CA ASP A 55 27.92 6.92 26.58
C ASP A 55 29.39 6.47 26.42
N LEU A 56 29.97 6.51 25.21
CA LEU A 56 31.40 6.28 24.94
C LEU A 56 32.28 7.54 25.17
N ALA A 57 31.69 8.73 25.14
CA ALA A 57 32.39 9.99 25.33
C ALA A 57 32.38 10.48 26.79
N ALA A 58 31.68 9.77 27.68
CA ALA A 58 31.61 10.01 29.12
C ALA A 58 32.56 9.06 29.87
#